data_AF-A0A7K0LM66-F1
#
_entry.id   AF-A0A7K0LM66-F1
#
_cell.length_a   1.000
_cell.length_b   1.000
_cell.length_c   1.000
_cell.angle_alpha   90.00
_cell.angle_beta   90.00
_cell.angle_gamma   90.00
#
_symmetry.space_group_name_H-M   'P 1'
#
loop_
_entity.id
_entity.type
_entity.pdbx_description
1 polymer ?
#
loop_
_entity_poly.entity_id
_entity_poly.type
_entity_poly.pdbx_seq_one_letter_code
_entity_poly.pdbx_strand_id
1 'polypeptide(L)'
;MRNKIIAGAMAVFALFTAAPHSAAADIPLLTWERGKEQNIVLGGYTDQASWKIRLVNSANNALDLASSTPNKDGYVVYSIILPNDLPTGAYRIETLSKKGETNVVAGIQIIELAYFDILRVPIQLLILVSVLIFVLSTLSTLRIRRYEEMSYLQAKTEVSLSPAIASFYRLRRNAVSGVQRSLFKHVIKKEGELFHKISPALWSLFPIATFIFGAYIGIAAGSTLGIPNIPIFLFLIAAMIGIFDPYSGFTAATGFSILQTMQGNISTVRSVGALMAIALAWIAPGLLASIYREMLTKENLPIRLHKYLPLIISALVAGAVFYSSELLLVSLLDRIGPLVNTRIDLPIVVGITFLLKEQIQIMVERHSLLTPSNLEVKTIRLTRIISPRALIVLALFFAGVSYIWTESIWFAGLGSLFFVFPLLLLQVRFASPKIASLARIPRNILIESTLVTALSAGIFIYIQSSPFDAIQKGKLILLG
;
A
#
# COMPACT_ATOMS: atom_id res chain seq x y z
N MET A 1 31.32 39.74 -72.11
CA MET A 1 31.37 40.45 -70.81
C MET A 1 30.10 40.29 -69.96
N ARG A 2 28.91 40.24 -70.56
CA ARG A 2 27.61 40.10 -69.87
C ARG A 2 27.48 38.87 -68.93
N ASN A 3 28.03 37.71 -69.30
CA ASN A 3 27.96 36.49 -68.46
C ASN A 3 28.83 36.56 -67.20
N LYS A 4 29.90 37.37 -67.19
CA LYS A 4 30.77 37.53 -66.00
C LYS A 4 30.13 38.44 -64.94
N ILE A 5 29.32 39.41 -65.38
CA ILE A 5 28.58 40.32 -64.50
C ILE A 5 27.41 39.58 -63.84
N ILE A 6 26.71 38.72 -64.57
CA ILE A 6 25.62 37.90 -64.03
C ILE A 6 26.16 36.87 -63.02
N ALA A 7 27.30 36.23 -63.31
CA ALA A 7 27.96 35.32 -62.38
C ALA A 7 28.45 36.05 -61.10
N GLY A 8 28.99 37.27 -61.24
CA GLY A 8 29.36 38.11 -60.11
C GLY A 8 28.17 38.53 -59.24
N ALA A 9 27.05 38.90 -59.86
CA ALA A 9 25.82 39.25 -59.15
C ALA A 9 25.21 38.04 -58.42
N MET A 10 25.24 36.84 -59.01
CA MET A 10 24.78 35.62 -58.35
C MET A 10 25.70 35.20 -57.19
N ALA A 11 27.02 35.41 -57.29
CA ALA A 11 27.94 35.12 -56.21
C ALA A 11 27.74 36.06 -55.00
N VAL A 12 27.48 37.36 -55.25
CA VAL A 12 27.16 38.32 -54.19
C VAL A 12 25.80 38.01 -53.56
N PHE A 13 24.80 37.62 -54.35
CA PHE A 13 23.50 37.20 -53.82
C PHE A 13 23.61 35.93 -52.96
N ALA A 14 24.41 34.95 -53.39
CA ALA A 14 24.69 33.74 -52.62
C ALA A 14 25.41 34.02 -51.29
N LEU A 15 26.33 34.99 -51.27
CA LEU A 15 27.02 35.44 -50.06
C LEU A 15 26.09 36.21 -49.09
N PHE A 16 25.09 36.94 -49.59
CA PHE A 16 24.09 37.59 -48.75
C PHE A 16 23.03 36.62 -48.20
N THR A 17 22.71 35.53 -48.92
CA THR A 17 21.83 34.46 -48.41
C THR A 17 22.54 33.48 -47.46
N ALA A 18 23.88 33.50 -47.43
CA ALA A 18 24.71 32.69 -46.53
C ALA A 18 25.03 33.40 -45.21
N ALA A 19 24.22 34.39 -44.80
CA ALA A 19 24.25 34.85 -43.43
C ALA A 19 23.93 33.67 -42.51
N PRO A 20 24.76 33.37 -41.50
CA PRO A 20 24.44 32.34 -40.52
C PRO A 20 23.13 32.76 -39.87
N HIS A 21 22.05 32.07 -40.21
CA HIS A 21 20.83 32.14 -39.41
C HIS A 21 21.27 31.67 -38.03
N SER A 22 21.19 32.56 -37.05
CA SER A 22 21.25 32.20 -35.64
C SER A 22 20.25 31.08 -35.44
N ALA A 23 20.73 29.84 -35.34
CA ALA A 23 19.92 28.72 -34.96
C ALA A 23 19.35 29.08 -33.59
N ALA A 24 18.07 29.45 -33.54
CA ALA A 24 17.34 29.35 -32.30
C ALA A 24 17.58 27.93 -31.82
N ALA A 25 18.24 27.76 -30.68
CA ALA A 25 18.38 26.45 -30.08
C ALA A 25 16.97 25.88 -30.00
N ASP A 26 16.70 24.77 -30.68
CA ASP A 26 15.40 24.11 -30.65
C ASP A 26 15.13 23.75 -29.19
N ILE A 27 14.35 24.60 -28.51
CA ILE A 27 14.01 24.38 -27.10
C ILE A 27 13.11 23.15 -27.09
N PRO A 28 13.52 22.05 -26.43
CA PRO A 28 12.73 20.83 -26.43
C PRO A 28 11.41 21.06 -25.71
N LEU A 29 10.32 20.55 -26.29
CA LEU A 29 9.00 20.51 -25.67
C LEU A 29 8.79 19.14 -25.01
N LEU A 30 8.67 19.12 -23.68
CA LEU A 30 8.43 17.93 -22.88
C LEU A 30 6.98 17.90 -22.40
N THR A 31 6.46 16.71 -22.11
CA THR A 31 5.12 16.54 -21.50
C THR A 31 5.26 15.94 -20.12
N TRP A 32 4.73 16.61 -19.10
CA TRP A 32 4.76 16.19 -17.71
C TRP A 32 3.35 16.01 -17.15
N GLU A 33 3.23 15.05 -16.24
CA GLU A 33 1.97 14.69 -15.59
C GLU A 33 1.97 15.12 -14.14
N ARG A 34 0.86 15.71 -13.69
CA ARG A 34 0.64 16.06 -12.28
C ARG A 34 0.71 14.83 -11.37
N GLY A 35 1.13 15.00 -10.12
CA GLY A 35 1.14 13.95 -9.10
C GLY A 35 2.32 12.97 -9.17
N LYS A 36 3.22 13.13 -10.16
CA LYS A 36 4.43 12.32 -10.32
C LYS A 36 5.69 13.13 -10.03
N GLU A 37 6.74 12.43 -9.61
CA GLU A 37 8.10 12.96 -9.67
C GLU A 37 8.52 13.07 -11.14
N GLN A 38 8.92 14.27 -11.54
CA GLN A 38 9.45 14.58 -12.86
C GLN A 38 10.91 14.97 -12.72
N ASN A 39 11.74 14.47 -13.64
CA ASN A 39 13.18 14.66 -13.59
C ASN A 39 13.69 15.36 -14.85
N ILE A 40 14.71 16.19 -14.66
CA ILE A 40 15.51 16.72 -15.75
C ILE A 40 16.99 16.53 -15.42
N VAL A 41 17.74 16.06 -16.41
CA VAL A 41 19.20 15.95 -16.34
C VAL A 41 19.76 16.96 -17.31
N LEU A 42 20.55 17.90 -16.80
CA LEU A 42 21.26 18.83 -17.65
C LEU A 42 22.61 18.22 -18.03
N GLY A 43 22.88 18.05 -19.32
CA GLY A 43 24.17 17.63 -19.83
C GLY A 43 25.11 18.83 -20.03
N GLY A 44 26.38 18.71 -19.65
CA GLY A 44 27.44 19.67 -20.00
C GLY A 44 28.50 19.86 -18.91
N TYR A 45 29.77 19.99 -19.31
CA TYR A 45 30.95 20.25 -18.45
C TYR A 45 31.01 21.69 -17.88
N THR A 46 29.87 22.26 -17.50
CA THR A 46 29.82 23.57 -16.84
C THR A 46 29.60 23.38 -15.35
N ASP A 47 29.88 24.41 -14.54
CA ASP A 47 29.75 24.45 -13.08
C ASP A 47 28.27 24.29 -12.61
N GLN A 48 27.66 23.14 -12.91
CA GLN A 48 26.25 22.80 -12.71
C GLN A 48 25.84 22.86 -11.24
N ALA A 49 26.79 22.68 -10.31
CA ALA A 49 26.57 22.76 -8.86
C ALA A 49 26.06 24.14 -8.38
N SER A 50 25.98 25.14 -9.25
CA SER A 50 25.60 26.52 -8.92
C SER A 50 24.25 26.99 -9.49
N TRP A 51 23.57 26.16 -10.29
CA TRP A 51 22.33 26.56 -10.96
C TRP A 51 21.10 26.16 -10.15
N LYS A 52 20.18 27.12 -10.01
CA LYS A 52 18.84 26.87 -9.45
C LYS A 52 17.86 26.70 -10.60
N ILE A 53 17.30 25.51 -10.77
CA ILE A 53 16.32 25.22 -11.83
C ILE A 53 14.91 25.46 -11.31
N ARG A 54 14.08 26.12 -12.12
CA ARG A 54 12.68 26.40 -11.79
C ARG A 54 11.75 26.05 -12.93
N LEU A 55 10.57 25.58 -12.58
CA LEU A 55 9.41 25.44 -13.46
C LEU A 55 8.55 26.69 -13.34
N VAL A 56 8.38 27.43 -14.42
CA VAL A 56 7.71 28.74 -14.42
C VAL A 56 6.48 28.70 -15.32
N ASN A 57 5.35 29.19 -14.81
CA ASN A 57 4.12 29.30 -15.58
C ASN A 57 4.03 30.63 -16.36
N SER A 58 3.01 30.80 -17.20
CA SER A 58 2.78 32.05 -17.94
C SER A 58 2.55 33.28 -17.06
N ALA A 59 2.20 33.10 -15.78
CA ALA A 59 2.03 34.16 -14.79
C ALA A 59 3.30 34.42 -13.95
N ASN A 60 4.45 33.86 -14.32
CA ASN A 60 5.73 33.92 -13.61
C ASN A 60 5.71 33.37 -12.17
N ASN A 61 4.75 32.52 -11.83
CA ASN A 61 4.84 31.71 -10.60
C ASN A 61 5.84 30.59 -10.85
N ALA A 62 6.89 30.55 -10.01
CA ALA A 62 7.99 29.61 -10.12
C ALA A 62 7.90 28.52 -9.06
N LEU A 63 8.15 27.28 -9.47
CA LEU A 63 8.35 26.12 -8.60
C LEU A 63 9.79 25.66 -8.71
N ASP A 64 10.50 25.57 -7.60
CA ASP A 64 11.91 25.19 -7.58
C ASP A 64 12.07 23.67 -7.68
N LEU A 65 13.03 23.22 -8.49
CA LEU A 65 13.44 21.81 -8.53
C LEU A 65 14.48 21.53 -7.44
N ALA A 66 14.38 20.36 -6.82
CA ALA A 66 15.38 19.85 -5.88
C ALA A 66 16.56 19.23 -6.65
N SER A 67 17.79 19.43 -6.17
CA SER A 67 18.99 18.81 -6.75
C SER A 67 19.38 17.54 -5.99
N SER A 68 19.79 16.52 -6.73
CA SER A 68 20.40 15.32 -6.16
C SER A 68 21.82 15.59 -5.64
N THR A 69 22.35 14.65 -4.87
CA THR A 69 23.79 14.56 -4.67
C THR A 69 24.49 14.33 -6.03
N PRO A 70 25.63 14.97 -6.32
CA PRO A 70 26.36 14.72 -7.57
C PRO A 70 26.85 13.27 -7.64
N ASN A 71 26.74 12.65 -8.82
CA ASN A 71 27.38 11.35 -9.06
C ASN A 71 28.91 11.51 -9.19
N LYS A 72 29.66 10.40 -9.27
CA LYS A 72 31.13 10.37 -9.45
C LYS A 72 31.62 11.21 -10.62
N ASP A 73 30.82 11.31 -11.68
CA ASP A 73 31.13 12.09 -12.89
C ASP A 73 30.63 13.55 -12.80
N GLY A 74 30.13 14.00 -11.64
CA GLY A 74 29.67 15.37 -11.41
C GLY A 74 28.23 15.67 -11.85
N TYR A 75 27.52 14.69 -12.44
CA TYR A 75 26.13 14.87 -12.87
C TYR A 75 25.16 15.05 -11.69
N VAL A 76 24.26 16.02 -11.82
CA VAL A 76 23.17 16.29 -10.88
C VAL A 76 21.84 16.06 -11.59
N VAL A 77 20.96 15.29 -10.95
CA VAL A 77 19.57 15.11 -11.39
C VAL A 77 18.72 16.11 -10.64
N TYR A 78 17.94 16.92 -11.37
CA TYR A 78 16.98 17.83 -10.78
C TYR A 78 15.59 17.22 -10.85
N SER A 79 14.89 17.18 -9.72
CA SER A 79 13.55 16.61 -9.65
C SER A 79 12.54 17.53 -8.98
N ILE A 80 11.28 17.35 -9.34
CA ILE A 80 10.14 18.03 -8.72
C ILE A 80 8.96 17.07 -8.66
N ILE A 81 8.26 17.06 -7.52
CA ILE A 81 6.96 16.40 -7.39
C ILE A 81 5.90 17.41 -7.78
N LEU A 82 5.22 17.19 -8.90
CA LEU A 82 4.18 18.11 -9.35
C LEU A 82 2.92 17.97 -8.47
N PRO A 83 2.41 19.06 -7.88
CA PRO A 83 1.16 19.02 -7.13
C PRO A 83 -0.02 18.55 -7.98
N ASN A 84 -0.97 17.83 -7.37
CA ASN A 84 -2.17 17.33 -8.06
C ASN A 84 -3.08 18.45 -8.57
N ASP A 85 -3.10 19.58 -7.85
CA ASP A 85 -3.89 20.78 -8.10
C ASP A 85 -3.19 21.81 -8.99
N LEU A 86 -1.96 21.53 -9.45
CA LEU A 86 -1.21 22.43 -10.32
C LEU A 86 -1.97 22.68 -11.64
N PRO A 87 -2.18 23.92 -12.10
CA PRO A 87 -2.90 24.16 -13.35
C PRO A 87 -2.22 23.50 -14.55
N THR A 88 -3.00 22.81 -15.40
CA THR A 88 -2.53 22.31 -16.71
C THR A 88 -2.21 23.47 -17.65
N GLY A 89 -1.27 23.26 -18.56
CA GLY A 89 -0.93 24.24 -19.58
C GLY A 89 0.55 24.25 -19.91
N ALA A 90 0.98 25.29 -20.61
CA ALA A 90 2.36 25.50 -20.96
C ALA A 90 3.14 26.15 -19.80
N TYR A 91 4.29 25.56 -19.51
CA TYR A 91 5.29 25.99 -18.55
C TYR A 91 6.64 26.00 -19.26
N ARG A 92 7.64 26.58 -18.61
CA ARG A 92 9.02 26.56 -19.09
C ARG A 92 9.98 26.26 -17.94
N ILE A 93 11.08 25.58 -18.26
CA ILE A 93 12.20 25.38 -17.34
C ILE A 93 13.17 26.51 -17.51
N GLU A 94 13.46 27.19 -16.41
CA GLU A 94 14.46 28.24 -16.34
C GLU A 94 15.63 27.79 -15.45
N THR A 95 16.85 27.97 -15.94
CA THR A 95 18.06 27.93 -15.09
C THR A 95 18.35 29.33 -14.61
N LEU A 96 18.51 29.48 -13.30
CA LEU A 96 18.97 30.71 -12.68
C LEU A 96 20.43 30.55 -12.25
N SER A 97 21.30 31.36 -12.86
CA SER A 97 22.71 31.46 -12.48
C SER A 97 22.87 32.18 -11.14
N LYS A 98 24.01 31.99 -10.45
CA LYS A 98 24.39 32.77 -9.26
C LYS A 98 24.40 34.29 -9.49
N LYS A 99 24.57 34.72 -10.75
CA LYS A 99 24.55 36.13 -11.16
C LYS A 99 23.15 36.67 -11.46
N GLY A 100 22.11 35.85 -11.32
CA GLY A 100 20.71 36.23 -11.56
C GLY A 100 20.25 36.13 -13.02
N GLU A 101 21.12 35.72 -13.94
CA GLU A 101 20.76 35.46 -15.34
C GLU A 101 19.82 34.25 -15.45
N THR A 102 18.71 34.43 -16.17
CA THR A 102 17.75 33.38 -16.50
C THR A 102 17.96 32.90 -17.93
N ASN A 103 17.98 31.57 -18.12
CA ASN A 103 17.96 30.98 -19.45
C ASN A 103 16.87 29.92 -19.52
N VAL A 104 16.12 29.89 -20.63
CA VAL A 104 15.05 28.92 -20.85
C VAL A 104 15.67 27.67 -21.47
N VAL A 105 15.51 26.54 -20.81
CA VAL A 105 16.15 25.27 -21.19
C VAL A 105 15.18 24.31 -21.87
N ALA A 106 13.90 24.35 -21.49
CA ALA A 106 12.87 23.48 -22.07
C ALA A 106 11.48 24.12 -21.94
N GLY A 107 10.60 23.83 -22.90
CA GLY A 107 9.16 24.02 -22.77
C GLY A 107 8.53 22.78 -22.15
N ILE A 108 7.54 22.95 -21.28
CA ILE A 108 6.86 21.84 -20.60
C ILE A 108 5.35 22.01 -20.73
N GLN A 109 4.70 21.02 -21.33
CA GLN A 109 3.26 20.90 -21.29
C GLN A 109 2.86 20.06 -20.08
N ILE A 110 2.19 20.67 -19.10
CA ILE A 110 1.64 19.96 -17.95
C ILE A 110 0.24 19.48 -18.29
N ILE A 111 0.06 18.17 -18.24
CA ILE A 111 -1.20 17.47 -18.46
C ILE A 111 -1.73 16.85 -17.17
N GLU A 112 -3.01 16.47 -17.15
CA GLU A 112 -3.58 15.68 -16.06
C GLU A 112 -2.92 14.30 -15.99
N LEU A 113 -2.97 13.66 -14.80
CA LEU A 113 -2.43 12.32 -14.59
C LEU A 113 -3.11 11.31 -15.51
N ALA A 114 -2.38 10.83 -16.50
CA ALA A 114 -2.90 9.92 -17.52
C ALA A 114 -2.84 8.45 -17.07
N TYR A 115 -1.81 8.05 -16.31
CA TYR A 115 -1.68 6.69 -15.76
C TYR A 115 -1.04 6.76 -14.37
N PHE A 116 -1.51 5.95 -13.43
CA PHE A 116 -0.89 5.87 -12.10
C PHE A 116 0.25 4.85 -12.09
N ASP A 117 1.48 5.31 -11.82
CA ASP A 117 2.66 4.47 -11.67
C ASP A 117 3.27 4.72 -10.28
N ILE A 118 3.13 3.73 -9.39
CA ILE A 118 3.56 3.85 -8.00
C ILE A 118 5.06 4.11 -7.87
N LEU A 119 5.88 3.66 -8.82
CA LEU A 119 7.33 3.87 -8.79
C LEU A 119 7.71 5.34 -8.99
N ARG A 120 6.83 6.13 -9.64
CA ARG A 120 7.01 7.56 -9.88
C ARG A 120 6.31 8.44 -8.84
N VAL A 121 5.65 7.83 -7.84
CA VAL A 121 4.97 8.54 -6.75
C VAL A 121 5.60 8.13 -5.41
N PRO A 122 6.79 8.69 -5.10
CA PRO A 122 7.66 8.16 -4.05
C PRO A 122 6.99 8.15 -2.67
N ILE A 123 6.27 9.22 -2.30
CA ILE A 123 5.62 9.32 -0.99
C ILE A 123 4.60 8.19 -0.78
N GLN A 124 3.84 7.84 -1.81
CA GLN A 124 2.85 6.78 -1.72
C GLN A 124 3.54 5.41 -1.63
N LEU A 125 4.57 5.18 -2.45
CA LEU A 125 5.39 3.96 -2.35
C LEU A 125 6.00 3.79 -0.94
N LEU A 126 6.53 4.87 -0.35
CA LEU A 126 7.03 4.89 1.02
C LEU A 126 5.96 4.42 2.01
N ILE A 127 4.75 4.98 1.94
CA ILE A 127 3.68 4.63 2.87
C ILE A 127 3.31 3.15 2.73
N LEU A 128 3.14 2.67 1.50
CA LEU A 128 2.80 1.27 1.22
C LEU A 128 3.84 0.32 1.81
N VAL A 129 5.12 0.54 1.50
CA VAL A 129 6.22 -0.30 1.96
C VAL A 129 6.42 -0.18 3.47
N SER A 130 6.27 1.02 4.05
CA SER A 130 6.42 1.25 5.50
C SER A 130 5.37 0.51 6.31
N VAL A 131 4.10 0.53 5.87
CA VAL A 131 3.02 -0.23 6.53
C VAL A 131 3.29 -1.73 6.42
N LEU A 132 3.74 -2.22 5.27
CA LEU A 132 4.09 -3.62 5.08
C LEU A 132 5.23 -4.04 6.01
N ILE A 133 6.34 -3.28 6.05
CA ILE A 133 7.48 -3.52 6.94
C ILE A 133 7.04 -3.51 8.40
N PHE A 134 6.21 -2.54 8.79
CA PHE A 134 5.68 -2.45 10.15
C PHE A 134 4.89 -3.71 10.55
N VAL A 135 4.01 -4.19 9.67
CA VAL A 135 3.22 -5.41 9.90
C VAL A 135 4.12 -6.65 9.94
N LEU A 136 5.04 -6.82 8.99
CA LEU A 136 5.95 -7.97 8.93
C LEU A 136 6.89 -8.02 10.15
N SER A 137 7.45 -6.88 10.54
CA SER A 137 8.30 -6.75 11.73
C SER A 137 7.54 -7.10 13.00
N THR A 138 6.30 -6.61 13.12
CA THR A 138 5.42 -6.97 14.24
C THR A 138 5.11 -8.46 14.26
N LEU A 139 4.72 -9.06 13.13
CA LEU A 139 4.47 -10.50 13.08
C LEU A 139 5.72 -11.30 13.49
N SER A 140 6.93 -10.80 13.19
CA SER A 140 8.17 -11.44 13.62
C SER A 140 8.34 -11.49 15.14
N THR A 141 7.93 -10.45 15.87
CA THR A 141 8.07 -10.37 17.33
C THR A 141 7.02 -11.19 18.08
N LEU A 142 5.89 -11.57 17.45
CA LEU A 142 4.82 -12.38 18.06
C LEU A 142 5.26 -13.78 18.50
N ARG A 143 6.43 -14.26 18.07
CA ARG A 143 6.95 -15.58 18.42
C ARG A 143 7.48 -15.67 19.86
N ILE A 144 7.51 -14.55 20.58
CA ILE A 144 8.00 -14.50 21.96
C ILE A 144 6.99 -15.17 22.89
N ARG A 145 7.48 -15.93 23.89
CA ARG A 145 6.66 -16.67 24.88
C ARG A 145 5.53 -15.85 25.52
N ARG A 146 5.74 -14.54 25.74
CA ARG A 146 4.73 -13.61 26.30
C ARG A 146 3.46 -13.49 25.44
N TYR A 147 3.58 -13.64 24.12
CA TYR A 147 2.48 -13.54 23.17
C TYR A 147 2.00 -14.90 22.67
N GLU A 148 2.63 -15.99 23.13
CA GLU A 148 2.37 -17.35 22.65
C GLU A 148 0.99 -17.87 23.10
N GLU A 149 0.50 -17.42 24.25
CA GLU A 149 -0.80 -17.84 24.78
C GLU A 149 -1.85 -16.76 24.56
N MET A 150 -2.89 -17.11 23.82
CA MET A 150 -4.04 -16.26 23.54
C MET A 150 -5.30 -16.92 24.09
N SER A 151 -6.09 -16.17 24.85
CA SER A 151 -7.30 -16.66 25.51
C SER A 151 -8.49 -15.76 25.25
N TYR A 152 -9.63 -16.34 24.92
CA TYR A 152 -10.88 -15.59 24.77
C TYR A 152 -12.07 -16.38 25.31
N LEU A 153 -13.15 -15.66 25.60
CA LEU A 153 -14.42 -16.23 26.03
C LEU A 153 -15.21 -16.70 24.82
N GLN A 154 -15.40 -18.02 24.72
CA GLN A 154 -16.20 -18.67 23.67
C GLN A 154 -17.55 -19.11 24.26
N ALA A 155 -18.63 -18.94 23.50
CA ALA A 155 -19.92 -19.54 23.85
C ALA A 155 -19.94 -21.04 23.51
N LYS A 156 -20.65 -21.86 24.31
CA LYS A 156 -20.77 -23.31 24.05
C LYS A 156 -21.29 -23.58 22.65
N THR A 157 -20.79 -24.67 22.07
CA THR A 157 -21.03 -25.03 20.67
C THR A 157 -22.33 -25.79 20.45
N GLU A 158 -23.02 -26.19 21.51
CA GLU A 158 -24.32 -26.86 21.48
C GLU A 158 -25.43 -25.80 21.47
N VAL A 159 -25.98 -25.53 20.29
CA VAL A 159 -27.07 -24.58 20.10
C VAL A 159 -28.21 -25.26 19.37
N SER A 160 -29.42 -25.19 19.92
CA SER A 160 -30.64 -25.62 19.25
C SER A 160 -31.05 -24.57 18.21
N LEU A 161 -30.92 -24.91 16.92
CA LEU A 161 -31.30 -24.06 15.79
C LEU A 161 -32.27 -24.80 14.88
N SER A 162 -33.07 -24.06 14.10
CA SER A 162 -33.92 -24.66 13.08
C SER A 162 -33.08 -25.42 12.03
N PRO A 163 -33.59 -26.49 11.41
CA PRO A 163 -32.79 -27.37 10.54
C PRO A 163 -32.07 -26.65 9.38
N ALA A 164 -32.71 -25.63 8.80
CA ALA A 164 -32.13 -24.82 7.73
C ALA A 164 -30.92 -24.02 8.22
N ILE A 165 -31.06 -23.31 9.35
CA ILE A 165 -29.99 -22.49 9.94
C ILE A 165 -28.87 -23.37 10.48
N ALA A 166 -29.20 -24.53 11.06
CA ALA A 166 -28.23 -25.49 11.58
C ALA A 166 -27.28 -26.02 10.49
N SER A 167 -27.71 -26.07 9.24
CA SER A 167 -26.85 -26.47 8.11
C SER A 167 -25.79 -25.42 7.80
N PHE A 168 -26.16 -24.14 7.78
CA PHE A 168 -25.22 -23.03 7.62
C PHE A 168 -24.30 -22.85 8.82
N TYR A 169 -24.81 -23.11 10.02
CA TYR A 169 -24.00 -23.13 11.24
C TYR A 169 -22.89 -24.20 11.12
N ARG A 170 -23.24 -25.42 10.69
CA ARG A 170 -22.28 -26.50 10.44
C ARG A 170 -21.29 -26.15 9.32
N LEU A 171 -21.74 -25.54 8.23
CA LEU A 171 -20.89 -25.07 7.14
C LEU A 171 -19.79 -24.14 7.64
N ARG A 172 -20.15 -23.04 8.32
CA ARG A 172 -19.18 -22.08 8.88
C ARG A 172 -18.24 -22.75 9.87
N ARG A 173 -18.78 -23.56 10.79
CA ARG A 173 -17.99 -24.28 11.79
C ARG A 173 -16.94 -25.20 11.14
N ASN A 174 -17.34 -25.94 10.10
CA ASN A 174 -16.47 -26.87 9.40
C ASN A 174 -15.42 -26.17 8.53
N ALA A 175 -15.82 -25.08 7.85
CA ALA A 175 -14.89 -24.27 7.07
C ALA A 175 -13.75 -23.71 7.95
N VAL A 176 -14.08 -23.17 9.12
CA VAL A 176 -13.07 -22.65 10.05
C VAL A 176 -12.32 -23.77 10.78
N SER A 177 -12.95 -24.92 11.04
CA SER A 177 -12.28 -26.05 11.70
C SER A 177 -11.22 -26.70 10.81
N GLY A 178 -11.45 -26.77 9.49
CA GLY A 178 -10.55 -27.37 8.49
C GLY A 178 -9.24 -26.61 8.27
N VAL A 179 -9.16 -25.32 8.62
CA VAL A 179 -7.92 -24.53 8.51
C VAL A 179 -6.87 -25.06 9.50
N GLN A 180 -5.58 -25.09 9.14
CA GLN A 180 -4.52 -25.48 10.09
C GLN A 180 -4.47 -24.54 11.31
N ARG A 181 -3.95 -25.02 12.45
CA ARG A 181 -3.77 -24.16 13.64
C ARG A 181 -2.80 -23.03 13.31
N SER A 182 -3.27 -21.79 13.36
CA SER A 182 -2.51 -20.56 13.08
C SER A 182 -3.08 -19.40 13.89
N LEU A 183 -2.31 -18.31 13.99
CA LEU A 183 -2.75 -17.05 14.58
C LEU A 183 -4.03 -16.53 13.91
N PHE A 184 -4.02 -16.45 12.58
CA PHE A 184 -5.18 -15.96 11.82
C PHE A 184 -6.43 -16.80 12.04
N LYS A 185 -6.31 -18.14 12.12
CA LYS A 185 -7.45 -19.01 12.46
C LYS A 185 -8.02 -18.69 13.84
N HIS A 186 -7.14 -18.43 14.83
CA HIS A 186 -7.58 -18.09 16.18
C HIS A 186 -8.34 -16.76 16.19
N VAL A 187 -7.78 -15.73 15.55
CA VAL A 187 -8.41 -14.40 15.45
C VAL A 187 -9.74 -14.49 14.73
N ILE A 188 -9.83 -15.18 13.58
CA ILE A 188 -11.10 -15.39 12.86
C ILE A 188 -12.17 -16.02 13.77
N LYS A 189 -11.80 -16.98 14.61
CA LYS A 189 -12.75 -17.59 15.56
C LYS A 189 -13.17 -16.60 16.63
N LYS A 190 -12.21 -15.92 17.26
CA LYS A 190 -12.44 -14.94 18.33
C LYS A 190 -13.34 -13.80 17.86
N GLU A 191 -13.01 -13.19 16.72
CA GLU A 191 -13.80 -12.08 16.15
C GLU A 191 -15.22 -12.52 15.78
N GLY A 192 -15.37 -13.75 15.29
CA GLY A 192 -16.70 -14.33 15.04
C GLY A 192 -17.54 -14.51 16.30
N GLU A 193 -16.96 -14.62 17.50
CA GLU A 193 -17.75 -14.79 18.73
C GLU A 193 -18.67 -13.59 19.02
N LEU A 194 -18.35 -12.40 18.52
CA LEU A 194 -19.19 -11.22 18.69
C LEU A 194 -20.62 -11.49 18.18
N PHE A 195 -20.73 -11.95 16.93
CA PHE A 195 -22.02 -12.29 16.35
C PHE A 195 -22.63 -13.54 16.96
N HIS A 196 -21.81 -14.51 17.38
CA HIS A 196 -22.33 -15.74 18.00
C HIS A 196 -23.01 -15.44 19.34
N LYS A 197 -22.41 -14.58 20.18
CA LYS A 197 -22.97 -14.12 21.46
C LYS A 197 -24.23 -13.27 21.30
N ILE A 198 -24.30 -12.47 20.24
CA ILE A 198 -25.52 -11.70 19.90
C ILE A 198 -26.63 -12.65 19.43
N SER A 199 -26.32 -13.52 18.47
CA SER A 199 -27.25 -14.52 17.93
C SER A 199 -26.50 -15.60 17.14
N PRO A 200 -26.60 -16.89 17.51
CA PRO A 200 -26.02 -17.97 16.74
C PRO A 200 -26.55 -18.07 15.30
N ALA A 201 -27.79 -17.62 15.06
CA ALA A 201 -28.37 -17.54 13.73
C ALA A 201 -27.67 -16.46 12.89
N LEU A 202 -27.48 -15.25 13.45
CA LEU A 202 -26.74 -14.17 12.80
C LEU A 202 -25.33 -14.63 12.44
N TRP A 203 -24.62 -15.26 13.37
CA TRP A 203 -23.29 -15.81 13.12
C TRP A 203 -23.24 -16.79 11.94
N SER A 204 -24.27 -17.64 11.79
CA SER A 204 -24.30 -18.61 10.69
C SER A 204 -24.70 -18.02 9.33
N LEU A 205 -25.62 -17.05 9.31
CA LEU A 205 -26.20 -16.50 8.08
C LEU A 205 -25.41 -15.32 7.53
N PHE A 206 -24.71 -14.56 8.38
CA PHE A 206 -23.99 -13.37 7.97
C PHE A 206 -22.93 -13.60 6.88
N PRO A 207 -22.13 -14.69 6.90
CA PRO A 207 -21.20 -14.99 5.81
C PRO A 207 -21.87 -15.25 4.45
N ILE A 208 -23.12 -15.74 4.45
CA ILE A 208 -23.88 -16.02 3.22
C ILE A 208 -24.45 -14.73 2.66
N ALA A 209 -25.04 -13.91 3.53
CA ALA A 209 -25.49 -12.58 3.16
C ALA A 209 -24.35 -11.74 2.57
N THR A 210 -23.16 -11.83 3.17
CA THR A 210 -21.98 -11.10 2.72
C THR A 210 -21.37 -11.70 1.45
N PHE A 211 -21.47 -13.01 1.23
CA PHE A 211 -21.15 -13.62 -0.07
C PHE A 211 -22.04 -13.07 -1.19
N ILE A 212 -23.35 -13.02 -0.96
CA ILE A 212 -24.32 -12.45 -1.93
C ILE A 212 -24.04 -10.96 -2.14
N PHE A 213 -23.76 -10.22 -1.07
CA PHE A 213 -23.37 -8.82 -1.15
C PHE A 213 -22.09 -8.64 -1.98
N GLY A 214 -21.06 -9.46 -1.77
CA GLY A 214 -19.84 -9.46 -2.57
C GLY A 214 -20.11 -9.77 -4.05
N ALA A 215 -20.95 -10.75 -4.34
CA ALA A 215 -21.40 -11.05 -5.69
C ALA A 215 -22.14 -9.85 -6.34
N TYR A 216 -23.02 -9.19 -5.59
CA TYR A 216 -23.69 -7.97 -6.02
C TYR A 216 -22.71 -6.84 -6.33
N ILE A 217 -21.70 -6.62 -5.47
CA ILE A 217 -20.61 -5.68 -5.76
C ILE A 217 -19.92 -6.08 -7.07
N GLY A 218 -19.72 -7.38 -7.31
CA GLY A 218 -19.15 -7.90 -8.55
C GLY A 218 -19.95 -7.51 -9.80
N ILE A 219 -21.27 -7.46 -9.71
CA ILE A 219 -22.16 -7.02 -10.79
C ILE A 219 -22.13 -5.48 -10.90
N ALA A 220 -22.24 -4.78 -9.77
CA ALA A 220 -22.34 -3.32 -9.72
C ALA A 220 -21.04 -2.60 -10.08
N ALA A 221 -19.88 -3.23 -9.89
CA ALA A 221 -18.57 -2.64 -10.14
C ALA A 221 -18.26 -2.41 -11.63
N GLY A 222 -19.00 -3.07 -12.54
CA GLY A 222 -18.62 -3.11 -13.96
C GLY A 222 -17.16 -3.55 -14.16
N SER A 223 -16.61 -3.28 -15.34
CA SER A 223 -15.17 -3.36 -15.57
C SER A 223 -14.73 -2.40 -16.67
N THR A 224 -13.53 -1.86 -16.54
CA THR A 224 -12.82 -1.17 -17.62
C THR A 224 -11.48 -1.87 -17.78
N LEU A 225 -11.20 -2.43 -18.97
CA LEU A 225 -9.96 -3.17 -19.25
C LEU A 225 -9.71 -4.38 -18.32
N GLY A 226 -10.77 -5.08 -17.88
CA GLY A 226 -10.65 -6.22 -16.98
C GLY A 226 -10.37 -5.86 -15.51
N ILE A 227 -10.59 -4.59 -15.16
CA ILE A 227 -10.36 -4.08 -13.81
C ILE A 227 -11.69 -3.65 -13.19
N PRO A 228 -12.06 -4.15 -12.00
CA PRO A 228 -13.32 -3.78 -11.35
C PRO A 228 -13.35 -2.31 -10.92
N ASN A 229 -14.41 -1.57 -11.28
CA ASN A 229 -14.63 -0.19 -10.84
C ASN A 229 -15.68 -0.14 -9.71
N ILE A 230 -15.28 -0.59 -8.53
CA ILE A 230 -16.18 -0.68 -7.38
C ILE A 230 -16.58 0.73 -6.91
N PRO A 231 -17.89 1.02 -6.72
CA PRO A 231 -18.33 2.23 -6.04
C PRO A 231 -17.71 2.34 -4.64
N ILE A 232 -17.11 3.50 -4.33
CA ILE A 232 -16.37 3.74 -3.07
C ILE A 232 -17.20 3.34 -1.83
N PHE A 233 -18.49 3.66 -1.82
CA PHE A 233 -19.39 3.33 -0.72
C PHE A 233 -19.53 1.82 -0.49
N LEU A 234 -19.66 1.03 -1.56
CA LEU A 234 -19.75 -0.43 -1.47
C LEU A 234 -18.42 -1.04 -1.01
N PHE A 235 -17.30 -0.50 -1.50
CA PHE A 235 -15.96 -0.90 -1.09
C PHE A 235 -15.74 -0.67 0.42
N LEU A 236 -16.15 0.50 0.92
CA LEU A 236 -16.05 0.85 2.34
C LEU A 236 -16.96 -0.04 3.21
N ILE A 237 -18.20 -0.30 2.79
CA ILE A 237 -19.11 -1.19 3.52
C ILE A 237 -18.51 -2.59 3.67
N ALA A 238 -17.95 -3.15 2.60
CA ALA A 238 -17.33 -4.47 2.65
C ALA A 238 -16.12 -4.50 3.61
N ALA A 239 -15.33 -3.43 3.67
CA ALA A 239 -14.25 -3.31 4.66
C ALA A 239 -14.78 -3.22 6.10
N MET A 240 -15.84 -2.43 6.33
CA MET A 240 -16.49 -2.37 7.66
C MET A 240 -17.02 -3.74 8.09
N ILE A 241 -17.64 -4.49 7.18
CA ILE A 241 -18.10 -5.87 7.44
C ILE A 241 -16.94 -6.76 7.92
N GLY A 242 -15.78 -6.68 7.25
CA GLY A 242 -14.60 -7.44 7.64
C GLY A 242 -13.96 -7.02 8.97
N ILE A 243 -14.17 -5.78 9.41
CA ILE A 243 -13.79 -5.34 10.77
C ILE A 243 -14.63 -6.03 11.84
N PHE A 244 -15.93 -6.17 11.60
CA PHE A 244 -16.85 -6.85 12.52
C PHE A 244 -16.68 -8.36 12.51
N ASP A 245 -16.53 -8.96 11.33
CA ASP A 245 -16.30 -10.39 11.18
C ASP A 245 -15.40 -10.66 9.96
N PRO A 246 -14.09 -10.89 10.18
CA PRO A 246 -13.15 -11.15 9.10
C PRO A 246 -13.52 -12.35 8.20
N TYR A 247 -14.22 -13.36 8.75
CA TYR A 247 -14.71 -14.47 7.94
C TYR A 247 -15.76 -14.02 6.93
N SER A 248 -16.62 -13.08 7.33
CA SER A 248 -17.64 -12.49 6.46
C SER A 248 -17.04 -11.53 5.43
N GLY A 249 -15.97 -10.80 5.79
CA GLY A 249 -15.14 -10.07 4.81
C GLY A 249 -14.53 -11.01 3.76
N PHE A 250 -14.07 -12.19 4.18
CA PHE A 250 -13.54 -13.21 3.27
C PHE A 250 -14.61 -13.79 2.34
N THR A 251 -15.81 -14.09 2.83
CA THR A 251 -16.90 -14.58 1.98
C THR A 251 -17.38 -13.51 1.01
N ALA A 252 -17.41 -12.23 1.40
CA ALA A 252 -17.66 -11.13 0.47
C ALA A 252 -16.59 -11.05 -0.64
N ALA A 253 -15.31 -11.12 -0.30
CA ALA A 253 -14.22 -11.15 -1.27
C ALA A 253 -14.32 -12.35 -2.22
N THR A 254 -14.74 -13.50 -1.70
CA THR A 254 -14.93 -14.73 -2.49
C THR A 254 -16.11 -14.58 -3.46
N GLY A 255 -17.27 -14.10 -2.99
CA GLY A 255 -18.43 -13.86 -3.85
C GLY A 255 -18.13 -12.84 -4.94
N PHE A 256 -17.44 -11.76 -4.59
CA PHE A 256 -16.95 -10.77 -5.55
C PHE A 256 -16.03 -11.38 -6.61
N SER A 257 -15.03 -12.15 -6.17
CA SER A 257 -14.03 -12.76 -7.07
C SER A 257 -14.67 -13.75 -8.03
N ILE A 258 -15.60 -14.60 -7.57
CA ILE A 258 -16.32 -15.54 -8.43
C ILE A 258 -17.09 -14.79 -9.52
N LEU A 259 -17.85 -13.77 -9.16
CA LEU A 259 -18.65 -13.01 -10.13
C LEU A 259 -17.79 -12.25 -11.14
N GLN A 260 -16.67 -11.66 -10.70
CA GLN A 260 -15.70 -11.03 -11.60
C GLN A 260 -15.05 -12.04 -12.54
N THR A 261 -14.79 -13.26 -12.07
CA THR A 261 -14.29 -14.36 -12.91
C THR A 261 -15.32 -14.77 -13.95
N MET A 262 -16.57 -14.97 -13.53
CA MET A 262 -17.66 -15.41 -14.41
C MET A 262 -17.99 -14.39 -15.49
N GLN A 263 -17.83 -13.10 -15.21
CA GLN A 263 -18.00 -12.03 -16.20
C GLN A 263 -16.84 -11.93 -17.20
N GLY A 264 -15.77 -12.71 -17.04
CA GLY A 264 -14.59 -12.67 -17.91
C GLY A 264 -13.70 -11.45 -17.68
N ASN A 265 -13.91 -10.71 -16.60
CA ASN A 265 -13.11 -9.52 -16.29
C ASN A 265 -11.69 -9.89 -15.83
N ILE A 266 -11.48 -11.11 -15.32
CA ILE A 266 -10.17 -11.57 -14.86
C ILE A 266 -9.45 -12.31 -15.98
N SER A 267 -8.54 -11.63 -16.66
CA SER A 267 -7.78 -12.20 -17.79
C SER A 267 -6.27 -11.97 -17.70
N THR A 268 -5.80 -11.19 -16.72
CA THR A 268 -4.40 -10.79 -16.60
C THR A 268 -3.86 -11.00 -15.17
N VAL A 269 -2.54 -11.14 -15.02
CA VAL A 269 -1.87 -11.16 -13.70
C VAL A 269 -2.22 -9.92 -12.89
N ARG A 270 -2.40 -8.78 -13.56
CA ARG A 270 -2.85 -7.52 -12.96
C ARG A 270 -4.25 -7.61 -12.36
N SER A 271 -5.22 -8.18 -13.09
CA SER A 271 -6.58 -8.38 -12.58
C SER A 271 -6.62 -9.33 -11.37
N VAL A 272 -5.78 -10.36 -11.34
CA VAL A 272 -5.62 -11.26 -10.19
C VAL A 272 -5.02 -10.52 -8.99
N GLY A 273 -3.97 -9.72 -9.21
CA GLY A 273 -3.38 -8.88 -8.17
C GLY A 273 -4.38 -7.89 -7.57
N ALA A 274 -5.17 -7.23 -8.42
CA ALA A 274 -6.21 -6.30 -7.98
C ALA A 274 -7.28 -6.99 -7.10
N LEU A 275 -7.69 -8.20 -7.46
CA LEU A 275 -8.62 -8.99 -6.64
C LEU A 275 -8.06 -9.34 -5.27
N MET A 276 -6.78 -9.73 -5.22
CA MET A 276 -6.11 -9.99 -3.96
C MET A 276 -5.98 -8.71 -3.12
N ALA A 277 -5.69 -7.55 -3.72
CA ALA A 277 -5.66 -6.27 -3.03
C ALA A 277 -7.03 -5.87 -2.46
N ILE A 278 -8.12 -6.12 -3.20
CA ILE A 278 -9.51 -5.92 -2.70
C ILE A 278 -9.78 -6.84 -1.51
N ALA A 279 -9.43 -8.13 -1.62
CA ALA A 279 -9.60 -9.08 -0.53
C ALA A 279 -8.79 -8.66 0.71
N LEU A 280 -7.56 -8.17 0.53
CA LEU A 280 -6.74 -7.62 1.62
C LEU A 280 -7.42 -6.42 2.28
N ALA A 281 -7.94 -5.47 1.49
CA ALA A 281 -8.65 -4.30 2.03
C ALA A 281 -9.90 -4.69 2.85
N TRP A 282 -10.57 -5.78 2.48
CA TRP A 282 -11.78 -6.23 3.18
C TRP A 282 -11.52 -7.13 4.38
N ILE A 283 -10.35 -7.76 4.49
CA ILE A 283 -10.09 -8.77 5.53
C ILE A 283 -8.98 -8.32 6.50
N ALA A 284 -7.90 -7.77 5.97
CA ALA A 284 -6.68 -7.49 6.73
C ALA A 284 -6.85 -6.41 7.81
N PRO A 285 -7.59 -5.29 7.60
CA PRO A 285 -7.73 -4.25 8.63
C PRO A 285 -8.27 -4.78 9.95
N GLY A 286 -9.38 -5.54 9.90
CA GLY A 286 -10.00 -6.15 11.08
C GLY A 286 -9.11 -7.18 11.77
N LEU A 287 -8.51 -8.08 10.98
CA LEU A 287 -7.62 -9.13 11.52
C LEU A 287 -6.39 -8.55 12.20
N LEU A 288 -5.66 -7.68 11.50
CA LEU A 288 -4.40 -7.15 12.01
C LEU A 288 -4.67 -6.25 13.21
N ALA A 289 -5.64 -5.34 13.14
CA ALA A 289 -5.99 -4.50 14.29
C ALA A 289 -6.36 -5.32 15.53
N SER A 290 -7.11 -6.41 15.37
CA SER A 290 -7.48 -7.29 16.49
C SER A 290 -6.29 -8.04 17.08
N ILE A 291 -5.30 -8.42 16.26
CA ILE A 291 -4.02 -8.96 16.73
C ILE A 291 -3.29 -7.92 17.56
N TYR A 292 -3.10 -6.70 17.05
CA TYR A 292 -2.42 -5.62 17.77
C TYR A 292 -3.13 -5.31 19.08
N ARG A 293 -4.46 -5.26 19.09
CA ARG A 293 -5.27 -5.02 20.28
C ARG A 293 -4.92 -5.99 21.39
N GLU A 294 -4.87 -7.29 21.07
CA GLU A 294 -4.55 -8.32 22.04
C GLU A 294 -3.08 -8.29 22.49
N MET A 295 -2.15 -7.94 21.60
CA MET A 295 -0.73 -7.93 21.94
C MET A 295 -0.40 -6.77 22.85
N LEU A 296 -0.95 -5.60 22.55
CA LEU A 296 -0.72 -4.38 23.31
C LEU A 296 -1.38 -4.42 24.68
N THR A 297 -2.42 -5.23 24.88
CA THR A 297 -2.96 -5.48 26.23
C THR A 297 -2.07 -6.40 27.08
N LYS A 298 -1.06 -7.05 26.49
CA LYS A 298 -0.08 -7.88 27.24
C LYS A 298 1.23 -7.14 27.48
N GLU A 299 1.35 -5.90 27.00
CA GLU A 299 2.52 -5.06 27.22
C GLU A 299 2.51 -4.46 28.62
N ASN A 300 3.71 -4.32 29.21
CA ASN A 300 3.89 -3.66 30.49
C ASN A 300 3.80 -2.13 30.32
N LEU A 301 2.58 -1.63 30.12
CA LEU A 301 2.30 -0.21 29.96
C LEU A 301 1.95 0.44 31.30
N PRO A 302 2.24 1.74 31.49
CA PRO A 302 1.74 2.50 32.63
C PRO A 302 0.21 2.40 32.74
N ILE A 303 -0.33 2.31 33.96
CA ILE A 303 -1.75 2.07 34.25
C ILE A 303 -2.69 3.00 33.45
N ARG A 304 -2.33 4.28 33.31
CA ARG A 304 -3.12 5.26 32.55
C ARG A 304 -3.18 4.97 31.04
N LEU A 305 -2.09 4.44 30.47
CA LEU A 305 -1.97 4.15 29.04
C LEU A 305 -2.55 2.78 28.68
N HIS A 306 -2.54 1.84 29.63
CA HIS A 306 -2.96 0.46 29.39
C HIS A 306 -4.40 0.32 28.87
N LYS A 307 -5.31 1.24 29.27
CA LYS A 307 -6.71 1.22 28.83
C LYS A 307 -6.92 1.74 27.41
N TYR A 308 -6.28 2.86 27.06
CA TYR A 308 -6.58 3.61 25.84
C TYR A 308 -5.58 3.35 24.71
N LEU A 309 -4.30 3.17 25.02
CA LEU A 309 -3.23 3.05 24.03
C LEU A 309 -3.43 1.83 23.11
N PRO A 310 -3.76 0.62 23.61
CA PRO A 310 -3.99 -0.52 22.73
C PRO A 310 -5.18 -0.32 21.79
N LEU A 311 -6.19 0.45 22.21
CA LEU A 311 -7.39 0.72 21.41
C LEU A 311 -7.07 1.70 20.27
N ILE A 312 -6.42 2.82 20.61
CA ILE A 312 -6.05 3.87 19.64
C ILE A 312 -5.08 3.33 18.60
N ILE A 313 -4.03 2.63 19.02
CA ILE A 313 -3.04 2.08 18.09
C ILE A 313 -3.67 1.05 17.16
N SER A 314 -4.53 0.17 17.67
CA SER A 314 -5.18 -0.84 16.82
C SER A 314 -6.10 -0.20 15.78
N ALA A 315 -6.82 0.87 16.14
CA ALA A 315 -7.61 1.63 15.17
C ALA A 315 -6.75 2.32 14.11
N LEU A 316 -5.60 2.88 14.49
CA LEU A 316 -4.62 3.43 13.55
C LEU A 316 -4.07 2.35 12.61
N VAL A 317 -3.79 1.15 13.13
CA VAL A 317 -3.38 -0.01 12.32
C VAL A 317 -4.48 -0.41 11.34
N ALA A 318 -5.75 -0.44 11.76
CA ALA A 318 -6.88 -0.74 10.86
C ALA A 318 -6.91 0.25 9.68
N GLY A 319 -6.86 1.55 9.97
CA GLY A 319 -6.84 2.60 8.95
C GLY A 319 -5.62 2.51 8.04
N ALA A 320 -4.42 2.34 8.61
CA ALA A 320 -3.17 2.25 7.84
C ALA A 320 -3.13 1.03 6.91
N VAL A 321 -3.59 -0.13 7.38
CA VAL A 321 -3.67 -1.36 6.57
C VAL A 321 -4.69 -1.20 5.45
N PHE A 322 -5.84 -0.58 5.73
CA PHE A 322 -6.84 -0.29 4.70
C PHE A 322 -6.29 0.67 3.64
N TYR A 323 -5.69 1.78 4.08
CA TYR A 323 -5.06 2.75 3.17
C TYR A 323 -3.98 2.12 2.31
N SER A 324 -3.11 1.29 2.90
CA SER A 324 -2.07 0.56 2.18
C SER A 324 -2.66 -0.44 1.17
N SER A 325 -3.78 -1.10 1.50
CA SER A 325 -4.46 -2.04 0.60
C SER A 325 -5.18 -1.32 -0.54
N GLU A 326 -5.78 -0.15 -0.28
CA GLU A 326 -6.37 0.73 -1.29
C GLU A 326 -5.28 1.26 -2.23
N LEU A 327 -4.16 1.73 -1.68
CA LEU A 327 -3.05 2.21 -2.49
C LEU A 327 -2.44 1.10 -3.34
N LEU A 328 -2.32 -0.11 -2.78
CA LEU A 328 -1.91 -1.29 -3.53
C LEU A 328 -2.91 -1.58 -4.65
N LEU A 329 -4.22 -1.55 -4.38
CA LEU A 329 -5.24 -1.72 -5.40
C LEU A 329 -5.04 -0.70 -6.54
N VAL A 330 -4.98 0.60 -6.21
CA VAL A 330 -4.77 1.69 -7.17
C VAL A 330 -3.48 1.50 -7.97
N SER A 331 -2.39 1.05 -7.36
CA SER A 331 -1.13 0.75 -8.05
C SER A 331 -1.22 -0.39 -9.06
N LEU A 332 -2.22 -1.27 -8.91
CA LEU A 332 -2.49 -2.37 -9.81
C LEU A 332 -3.60 -2.01 -10.81
N LEU A 333 -4.27 -0.86 -10.63
CA LEU A 333 -5.28 -0.40 -11.58
C LEU A 333 -4.65 0.55 -12.60
N ASP A 334 -4.68 0.16 -13.87
CA ASP A 334 -4.26 1.01 -14.99
C ASP A 334 -5.38 1.99 -15.33
N ARG A 335 -5.63 2.95 -14.43
CA ARG A 335 -6.71 3.92 -14.63
C ARG A 335 -6.20 5.13 -15.38
N ILE A 336 -6.97 5.51 -16.40
CA ILE A 336 -6.90 6.80 -17.06
C ILE A 336 -7.77 7.77 -16.28
N GLY A 337 -7.18 8.82 -15.69
CA GLY A 337 -7.89 9.84 -14.91
C GLY A 337 -7.82 9.66 -13.39
N PRO A 338 -8.30 10.65 -12.61
CA PRO A 338 -8.01 10.75 -11.19
C PRO A 338 -8.81 9.72 -10.40
N LEU A 339 -8.20 8.58 -10.09
CA LEU A 339 -8.40 8.02 -8.76
C LEU A 339 -7.87 9.04 -7.77
N VAL A 340 -8.79 9.67 -7.04
CA VAL A 340 -8.51 10.66 -6.00
C VAL A 340 -7.77 9.96 -4.86
N ASN A 341 -6.48 9.73 -5.07
CA ASN A 341 -5.55 9.02 -4.18
C ASN A 341 -4.99 9.96 -3.10
N THR A 342 -5.89 10.78 -2.53
CA THR A 342 -5.63 11.73 -1.43
C THR A 342 -6.69 11.65 -0.35
N ARG A 343 -7.64 10.71 -0.45
CA ARG A 343 -8.77 10.56 0.48
C ARG A 343 -8.37 9.85 1.76
N ILE A 344 -7.87 10.62 2.72
CA ILE A 344 -7.54 10.15 4.07
C ILE A 344 -8.83 9.88 4.89
N ASP A 345 -9.98 10.36 4.43
CA ASP A 345 -11.29 10.16 5.05
C ASP A 345 -11.70 8.68 5.15
N LEU A 346 -11.47 7.86 4.11
CA LEU A 346 -11.88 6.44 4.13
C LEU A 346 -11.10 5.63 5.18
N PRO A 347 -9.75 5.71 5.26
CA PRO A 347 -8.97 5.10 6.34
C PRO A 347 -9.41 5.54 7.74
N ILE A 348 -9.79 6.81 7.91
CA ILE A 348 -10.29 7.33 9.19
C ILE A 348 -11.61 6.64 9.55
N VAL A 349 -12.55 6.52 8.61
CA VAL A 349 -13.83 5.82 8.86
C VAL A 349 -13.60 4.36 9.23
N VAL A 350 -12.67 3.66 8.58
CA VAL A 350 -12.27 2.29 8.94
C VAL A 350 -11.71 2.23 10.37
N GLY A 351 -10.81 3.14 10.74
CA GLY A 351 -10.29 3.23 12.10
C GLY A 351 -11.38 3.49 13.15
N ILE A 352 -12.30 4.42 12.89
CA ILE A 352 -13.45 4.71 13.76
C ILE A 352 -14.37 3.49 13.87
N THR A 353 -14.60 2.77 12.77
CA THR A 353 -15.42 1.55 12.77
C THR A 353 -14.81 0.48 13.68
N PHE A 354 -13.48 0.33 13.66
CA PHE A 354 -12.79 -0.58 14.58
C PHE A 354 -13.00 -0.17 16.06
N LEU A 355 -12.90 1.12 16.38
CA LEU A 355 -13.18 1.63 17.73
C LEU A 355 -14.61 1.30 18.16
N LEU A 356 -15.58 1.53 17.28
CA LEU A 356 -16.99 1.26 17.55
C LEU A 356 -17.24 -0.24 17.77
N LYS A 357 -16.66 -1.09 16.92
CA LYS A 357 -16.70 -2.55 17.07
C LYS A 357 -16.15 -3.00 18.44
N GLU A 358 -15.03 -2.45 18.89
CA GLU A 358 -14.46 -2.78 20.21
C GLU A 358 -15.37 -2.37 21.37
N GLN A 359 -16.05 -1.20 21.27
CA GLN A 359 -17.01 -0.79 22.31
C GLN A 359 -18.21 -1.73 22.36
N ILE A 360 -18.74 -2.14 21.21
CA ILE A 360 -19.83 -3.12 21.12
C ILE A 360 -19.38 -4.45 21.72
N GLN A 361 -18.16 -4.90 21.40
CA GLN A 361 -17.62 -6.14 21.94
C GLN A 361 -17.52 -6.12 23.47
N ILE A 362 -17.00 -5.04 24.05
CA ILE A 362 -16.94 -4.87 25.51
C ILE A 362 -18.34 -4.90 26.13
N MET A 363 -19.32 -4.26 25.50
CA MET A 363 -20.71 -4.24 25.96
C MET A 363 -21.32 -5.65 25.95
N VAL A 364 -21.16 -6.39 24.85
CA VAL A 364 -21.66 -7.76 24.68
C VAL A 364 -20.97 -8.71 25.66
N GLU A 365 -19.66 -8.59 25.86
CA GLU A 365 -18.90 -9.42 26.80
C GLU A 365 -19.36 -9.17 28.25
N ARG A 366 -19.57 -7.92 28.66
CA ARG A 366 -20.12 -7.62 30.00
C ARG A 366 -21.51 -8.22 30.20
N HIS A 367 -22.40 -8.09 29.21
CA HIS A 367 -23.73 -8.67 29.30
C HIS A 367 -23.69 -10.22 29.35
N SER A 368 -22.80 -10.83 28.56
CA SER A 368 -22.59 -12.28 28.53
C SER A 368 -21.99 -12.83 29.82
N LEU A 369 -21.24 -12.02 30.58
CA LEU A 369 -20.73 -12.40 31.90
C LEU A 369 -21.81 -12.34 32.98
N LEU A 370 -22.81 -11.47 32.83
CA LEU A 370 -23.93 -11.33 33.76
C LEU A 370 -25.04 -12.35 33.52
N THR A 371 -25.18 -12.83 32.28
CA THR A 371 -26.10 -13.91 31.92
C THR A 371 -25.30 -15.21 31.87
N PRO A 372 -25.38 -16.12 32.85
CA PRO A 372 -24.55 -17.33 32.91
C PRO A 372 -24.98 -18.34 31.84
N SER A 373 -24.79 -17.99 30.59
CA SER A 373 -24.91 -18.85 29.43
C SER A 373 -23.53 -19.44 29.18
N ASN A 374 -23.27 -20.63 29.72
CA ASN A 374 -22.35 -21.61 29.14
C ASN A 374 -21.11 -21.03 28.38
N LEU A 375 -20.30 -20.19 29.04
CA LEU A 375 -19.07 -19.64 28.48
C LEU A 375 -17.89 -20.55 28.83
N GLU A 376 -17.01 -20.79 27.86
CA GLU A 376 -15.77 -21.54 28.03
C GLU A 376 -14.57 -20.65 27.69
N VAL A 377 -13.55 -20.65 28.56
CA VAL A 377 -12.28 -19.98 28.28
C VAL A 377 -11.48 -20.86 27.35
N LYS A 378 -11.20 -20.38 26.14
CA LYS A 378 -10.41 -21.10 25.16
C LYS A 378 -9.02 -20.53 25.07
N THR A 379 -8.03 -21.32 25.48
CA THR A 379 -6.62 -20.99 25.35
C THR A 379 -6.02 -21.68 24.13
N ILE A 380 -5.24 -20.94 23.35
CA ILE A 380 -4.39 -21.52 22.30
C ILE A 380 -2.95 -21.10 22.56
N ARG A 381 -2.05 -22.07 22.57
CA ARG A 381 -0.61 -21.84 22.50
C ARG A 381 -0.17 -21.87 21.03
N LEU A 382 0.38 -20.75 20.57
CA LEU A 382 0.79 -20.54 19.19
C LEU A 382 2.13 -21.19 18.91
N THR A 383 2.09 -22.34 18.24
CA THR A 383 3.32 -23.02 17.81
C THR A 383 3.91 -22.43 16.52
N ARG A 384 3.09 -21.78 15.68
CA ARG A 384 3.46 -21.09 14.43
C ARG A 384 2.52 -19.93 14.12
N ILE A 385 3.07 -18.86 13.56
CA ILE A 385 2.34 -17.63 13.21
C ILE A 385 1.71 -17.76 11.82
N ILE A 386 2.51 -18.19 10.83
CA ILE A 386 2.10 -18.42 9.44
C ILE A 386 2.45 -19.86 9.03
N SER A 387 1.63 -20.48 8.19
CA SER A 387 1.89 -21.82 7.64
C SER A 387 2.84 -21.76 6.43
N PRO A 388 3.68 -22.79 6.17
CA PRO A 388 4.56 -22.81 5.01
C PRO A 388 3.83 -22.62 3.67
N ARG A 389 2.61 -23.18 3.54
CA ARG A 389 1.78 -23.00 2.34
C ARG A 389 1.37 -21.54 2.14
N ALA A 390 1.01 -20.85 3.21
CA ALA A 390 0.68 -19.42 3.13
C ALA A 390 1.89 -18.56 2.75
N LEU A 391 3.12 -18.96 3.12
CA LEU A 391 4.34 -18.27 2.65
C LEU A 391 4.53 -18.40 1.14
N ILE A 392 4.25 -19.56 0.56
CA ILE A 392 4.35 -19.76 -0.90
C ILE A 392 3.32 -18.87 -1.62
N VAL A 393 2.07 -18.84 -1.14
CA VAL A 393 1.04 -17.96 -1.71
C VAL A 393 1.44 -16.50 -1.60
N LEU A 394 2.00 -16.09 -0.46
CA LEU A 394 2.46 -14.72 -0.26
C LEU A 394 3.68 -14.39 -1.15
N ALA A 395 4.59 -15.33 -1.36
CA ALA A 395 5.72 -15.16 -2.27
C ALA A 395 5.22 -14.98 -3.72
N LEU A 396 4.27 -15.81 -4.16
CA LEU A 396 3.65 -15.65 -5.48
C LEU A 396 2.94 -14.30 -5.62
N PHE A 397 2.26 -13.85 -4.56
CA PHE A 397 1.61 -12.54 -4.54
C PHE A 397 2.61 -11.40 -4.68
N PHE A 398 3.66 -11.37 -3.86
CA PHE A 398 4.70 -10.33 -3.97
C PHE A 398 5.43 -10.40 -5.30
N ALA A 399 5.68 -11.59 -5.84
CA ALA A 399 6.26 -11.74 -7.18
C ALA A 399 5.34 -11.13 -8.24
N GLY A 400 4.04 -11.40 -8.18
CA GLY A 400 3.05 -10.81 -9.09
C GLY A 400 3.01 -9.29 -9.01
N VAL A 401 2.96 -8.72 -7.80
CA VAL A 401 2.97 -7.26 -7.58
C VAL A 401 4.27 -6.64 -8.08
N SER A 402 5.42 -7.18 -7.70
CA SER A 402 6.72 -6.69 -8.15
C SER A 402 6.90 -6.82 -9.66
N TYR A 403 6.37 -7.88 -10.29
CA TYR A 403 6.36 -8.03 -11.74
C TYR A 403 5.52 -6.94 -12.42
N ILE A 404 4.32 -6.65 -11.89
CA ILE A 404 3.45 -5.61 -12.43
C ILE A 404 4.11 -4.22 -12.35
N TRP A 405 4.82 -3.93 -11.26
CA TRP A 405 5.49 -2.63 -11.08
C TRP A 405 6.77 -2.49 -11.91
N THR A 406 7.52 -3.57 -12.09
CA THR A 406 8.88 -3.47 -12.68
C THR A 406 9.01 -4.05 -14.08
N GLU A 407 7.99 -4.77 -14.55
CA GLU A 407 7.95 -5.52 -15.81
C GLU A 407 9.14 -6.49 -15.98
N SER A 408 9.74 -6.91 -14.86
CA SER A 408 10.93 -7.76 -14.85
C SER A 408 10.71 -9.00 -13.98
N ILE A 409 10.80 -10.18 -14.60
CA ILE A 409 10.62 -11.46 -13.90
C ILE A 409 11.75 -11.73 -12.90
N TRP A 410 12.98 -11.31 -13.22
CA TRP A 410 14.14 -11.45 -12.35
C TRP A 410 13.98 -10.57 -11.11
N PHE A 411 13.58 -9.32 -11.31
CA PHE A 411 13.32 -8.39 -10.21
C PHE A 411 12.15 -8.88 -9.34
N ALA A 412 11.09 -9.40 -9.96
CA ALA A 412 9.95 -9.98 -9.25
C ALA A 412 10.33 -11.16 -8.34
N GLY A 413 11.19 -12.06 -8.84
CA GLY A 413 11.70 -13.19 -8.06
C GLY A 413 12.53 -12.74 -6.85
N LEU A 414 13.46 -11.81 -7.06
CA LEU A 414 14.29 -11.25 -5.99
C LEU A 414 13.45 -10.47 -4.97
N GLY A 415 12.62 -9.53 -5.42
CA GLY A 415 11.78 -8.71 -4.56
C GLY A 415 10.84 -9.55 -3.70
N SER A 416 10.21 -10.58 -4.28
CA SER A 416 9.40 -11.54 -3.53
C SER A 416 10.18 -12.24 -2.43
N LEU A 417 11.40 -12.70 -2.72
CA LEU A 417 12.25 -13.35 -1.74
C LEU A 417 12.58 -12.39 -0.60
N PHE A 418 12.92 -11.12 -0.89
CA PHE A 418 13.15 -10.09 0.13
C PHE A 418 11.92 -9.87 1.03
N PHE A 419 10.72 -9.74 0.46
CA PHE A 419 9.50 -9.53 1.24
C PHE A 419 9.12 -10.73 2.12
N VAL A 420 9.36 -11.96 1.65
CA VAL A 420 8.99 -13.18 2.40
C VAL A 420 10.12 -13.65 3.32
N PHE A 421 11.37 -13.22 3.11
CA PHE A 421 12.52 -13.64 3.90
C PHE A 421 12.34 -13.49 5.42
N PRO A 422 11.85 -12.35 5.96
CA PRO A 422 11.59 -12.23 7.39
C PRO A 422 10.61 -13.29 7.91
N LEU A 423 9.61 -13.64 7.11
CA LEU A 423 8.60 -14.64 7.47
C LEU A 423 9.11 -16.09 7.34
N LEU A 424 10.04 -16.35 6.42
CA LEU A 424 10.74 -17.64 6.31
C LEU A 424 11.62 -17.89 7.53
N LEU A 425 12.33 -16.87 8.02
CA LEU A 425 13.13 -16.95 9.23
C LEU A 425 12.29 -17.33 10.47
N LEU A 426 11.00 -16.98 10.50
CA LEU A 426 10.09 -17.38 11.57
C LEU A 426 9.78 -18.88 11.58
N GLN A 427 9.98 -19.59 10.47
CA GLN A 427 9.82 -21.05 10.42
C GLN A 427 10.98 -21.77 11.11
N VAL A 428 12.18 -21.19 11.12
CA VAL A 428 13.39 -21.79 11.70
C VAL A 428 13.40 -21.57 13.21
N ARG A 429 13.54 -22.62 14.03
CA ARG A 429 13.68 -22.48 15.50
C ARG A 429 15.14 -22.21 15.86
N PHE A 430 15.45 -20.99 16.30
CA PHE A 430 16.74 -20.70 16.92
C PHE A 430 16.71 -21.14 18.39
N ALA A 431 17.67 -21.98 18.79
CA ALA A 431 17.68 -22.62 20.11
C ALA A 431 17.91 -21.64 21.29
N SER A 432 18.49 -20.46 21.03
CA SER A 432 18.63 -19.33 21.97
C SER A 432 19.44 -18.24 21.27
N PRO A 433 19.32 -16.95 21.66
CA PRO A 433 20.24 -15.93 21.18
C PRO A 433 21.65 -16.25 21.70
N LYS A 434 22.61 -16.52 20.80
CA LYS A 434 24.02 -16.74 21.15
C LYS A 434 24.68 -15.50 21.79
N ILE A 435 24.09 -14.33 21.63
CA ILE A 435 24.60 -13.06 22.14
C ILE A 435 23.89 -12.73 23.47
N ALA A 436 24.59 -12.93 24.58
CA ALA A 436 24.05 -12.76 25.93
C ALA A 436 23.59 -11.33 26.26
N SER A 437 24.12 -10.31 25.59
CA SER A 437 23.72 -8.91 25.81
C SER A 437 22.31 -8.60 25.28
N LEU A 438 21.90 -9.23 24.17
CA LEU A 438 20.55 -9.06 23.59
C LEU A 438 19.44 -9.70 24.45
N ALA A 439 19.79 -10.65 25.32
CA ALA A 439 18.83 -11.28 26.23
C ALA A 439 18.34 -10.33 27.35
N ARG A 440 19.06 -9.25 27.63
CA ARG A 440 18.75 -8.30 28.71
C ARG A 440 17.81 -7.16 28.28
N ILE A 441 17.62 -6.96 26.97
CA ILE A 441 16.77 -5.88 26.46
C ILE A 441 15.30 -6.31 26.55
N PRO A 442 14.44 -5.59 27.29
CA PRO A 442 13.02 -5.89 27.32
C PRO A 442 12.43 -5.66 25.93
N ARG A 443 12.03 -6.74 25.28
CA ARG A 443 11.42 -6.70 23.94
C ARG A 443 10.03 -6.09 24.03
N ASN A 444 9.75 -5.11 23.19
CA ASN A 444 8.47 -4.42 23.10
C ASN A 444 8.05 -4.35 21.64
N ILE A 445 6.83 -4.80 21.35
CA ILE A 445 6.38 -4.95 19.97
C ILE A 445 6.35 -3.64 19.19
N LEU A 446 5.94 -2.54 19.83
CA LEU A 446 5.84 -1.24 19.20
C LEU A 446 7.20 -0.60 18.98
N ILE A 447 8.11 -0.74 19.94
CA ILE A 447 9.44 -0.14 19.84
C ILE A 447 10.21 -0.82 18.71
N GLU A 448 10.21 -2.17 18.66
CA GLU A 448 10.92 -2.91 17.63
C GLU A 448 10.33 -2.64 16.23
N SER A 449 9.00 -2.69 16.07
CA SER A 449 8.38 -2.43 14.76
C SER A 449 8.56 -0.98 14.30
N THR A 450 8.39 0.00 15.20
CA THR A 450 8.60 1.42 14.88
C THR A 450 10.06 1.71 14.53
N LEU A 451 11.02 1.12 15.26
CA LEU A 451 12.45 1.30 14.97
C LEU A 451 12.80 0.76 13.57
N VAL A 452 12.35 -0.46 13.25
CA VAL A 452 12.60 -1.07 11.93
C VAL A 452 11.96 -0.25 10.82
N THR A 453 10.72 0.21 10.99
CA THR A 453 10.05 1.08 10.02
C THR A 453 10.73 2.43 9.89
N ALA A 454 11.19 3.05 11.00
CA ALA A 454 11.90 4.32 10.98
C ALA A 454 13.26 4.23 10.29
N LEU A 455 14.02 3.15 10.54
CA LEU A 455 15.28 2.88 9.83
C LEU A 455 15.03 2.70 8.32
N SER A 456 13.98 1.96 7.95
CA SER A 456 13.61 1.75 6.55
C SER A 456 13.19 3.07 5.88
N ALA A 457 12.41 3.91 6.58
CA ALA A 457 12.07 5.26 6.12
C ALA A 457 13.31 6.16 5.98
N GLY A 458 14.31 6.02 6.85
CA GLY A 458 15.60 6.70 6.72
C GLY A 458 16.36 6.29 5.46
N ILE A 459 16.41 4.99 5.17
CA ILE A 459 16.98 4.46 3.92
C ILE A 459 16.23 5.02 2.71
N PHE A 460 14.90 5.06 2.77
CA PHE A 460 14.08 5.63 1.70
C PHE A 460 14.42 7.10 1.45
N ILE A 461 14.50 7.92 2.50
CA ILE A 461 14.85 9.35 2.38
C ILE A 461 16.25 9.51 1.75
N TYR A 462 17.19 8.62 2.09
CA TYR A 462 18.50 8.60 1.47
C TYR A 462 18.46 8.21 -0.01
N ILE A 463 17.68 7.19 -0.39
CA ILE A 463 17.49 6.83 -1.81
C ILE A 463 16.85 7.99 -2.58
N GLN A 464 15.95 8.76 -1.98
CA GLN A 464 15.33 9.90 -2.65
C GLN A 464 16.31 11.03 -3.01
N SER A 465 17.39 11.21 -2.24
CA SER A 465 18.43 12.22 -2.51
C SER A 465 19.55 11.74 -3.45
N SER A 466 19.49 10.48 -3.87
CA SER A 466 20.46 9.89 -4.80
C SER A 466 20.26 10.35 -6.25
N PRO A 467 21.31 10.35 -7.09
CA PRO A 467 21.28 10.83 -8.49
C PRO A 467 20.65 9.82 -9.47
N PHE A 468 19.59 9.14 -9.05
CA PHE A 468 18.87 8.18 -9.90
C PHE A 468 17.60 8.80 -10.46
N ASP A 469 17.06 8.22 -11.54
CA ASP A 469 15.74 8.61 -12.03
C ASP A 469 14.62 8.06 -11.13
N ALA A 470 13.39 8.55 -11.28
CA ALA A 470 12.28 8.18 -10.41
C ALA A 470 12.02 6.67 -10.41
N ILE A 471 12.13 6.02 -11.58
CA ILE A 471 11.92 4.57 -11.71
C ILE A 471 13.04 3.78 -11.03
N GLN A 472 14.31 4.15 -11.22
CA GLN A 472 15.43 3.47 -10.54
C GLN A 472 15.35 3.68 -9.03
N LYS A 473 15.02 4.89 -8.56
CA LYS A 473 14.74 5.14 -7.13
C LYS A 473 13.65 4.20 -6.63
N GLY A 474 12.51 4.13 -7.32
CA GLY A 474 11.40 3.24 -6.98
C GLY A 474 11.81 1.76 -6.92
N LYS A 475 12.63 1.28 -7.86
CA LYS A 475 13.18 -0.07 -7.84
C LYS A 475 14.13 -0.30 -6.65
N LEU A 476 15.01 0.66 -6.35
CA LEU A 476 15.91 0.57 -5.20
C LEU A 476 15.14 0.52 -3.89
N ILE A 477 14.05 1.27 -3.77
CA ILE A 477 13.15 1.26 -2.60
C ILE A 477 12.51 -0.11 -2.38
N LEU A 478 12.22 -0.86 -3.44
CA LEU A 478 11.64 -2.21 -3.29
C LEU A 478 12.66 -3.24 -2.80
N LEU A 479 13.96 -2.98 -2.97
CA LEU A 479 15.04 -3.90 -2.59
C LEU A 479 15.74 -3.51 -1.28
N GLY A 480 15.81 -2.22 -0.97
CA GLY A 480 16.44 -1.66 0.22
C GLY A 480 15.52 -1.71 1.43
#